data_AF-A0A5J4WG88-F1
#
_entry.id   AF-A0A5J4WG88-F1
#
_cell.length_a   1.000
_cell.length_b   1.000
_cell.length_c   1.000
_cell.angle_alpha   90.00
_cell.angle_beta   90.00
_cell.angle_gamma   90.00
#
_symmetry.space_group_name_H-M   'P 1'
#
loop_
_entity.id
_entity.type
_entity.pdbx_description
1 polymer ?
#
loop_
_entity_poly.entity_id
_entity_poly.type
_entity_poly.pdbx_seq_one_letter_code
_entity_poly.pdbx_strand_id
1 'polypeptide(L)'
;MALPQDYNVINKFPGLGHNVLIEIISELNDLHDIRQLLTVSQMTYNVIYHERFIHTLEAILFKNVSKRALIFEHQQQFIDIINPDLPEEVKNKRDIQILDLGAEQKGNVSILQKRIVKMTDISKHLAPDSQILFIPHAVIYINGLKQLKAQLCISNFDKTPEHIIKSEEWFKTFQLPPDNLTFEDVESQGFFALAKTEEGKLWSKGFRDDGSWDDTNPEVWRENPHFNYKGGLIPSSLGPSKIRQFCIEGNRA
;
A
#
# COMPACT_ATOMS: atom_id res chain seq x y z
N MET A 1 -18.04 30.85 21.28
CA MET A 1 -19.30 30.30 20.73
C MET A 1 -19.38 30.73 19.28
N ALA A 2 -19.37 29.80 18.33
CA ALA A 2 -19.50 30.11 16.90
C ALA A 2 -20.94 30.55 16.59
N LEU A 3 -21.13 31.49 15.66
CA LEU A 3 -22.44 32.05 15.33
C LEU A 3 -23.14 31.13 14.30
N PRO A 4 -24.48 31.01 14.31
CA PRO A 4 -25.23 30.17 13.37
C PRO A 4 -24.99 30.48 11.88
N GLN A 5 -24.48 31.68 11.58
CA GLN A 5 -24.06 32.11 10.23
C GLN A 5 -22.82 31.35 9.73
N ASP A 6 -22.06 30.72 10.64
CA ASP A 6 -20.87 29.94 10.32
C ASP A 6 -21.19 28.54 9.76
N TYR A 7 -22.47 28.14 9.71
CA TYR A 7 -22.88 26.76 9.44
C TYR A 7 -23.87 26.52 8.29
N ASN A 8 -24.43 27.52 7.60
CA ASN A 8 -25.33 27.23 6.45
C ASN A 8 -25.55 28.40 5.48
N VAL A 9 -25.53 28.11 4.18
CA VAL A 9 -26.30 28.87 3.16
C VAL A 9 -26.92 27.87 2.18
N ILE A 10 -28.18 28.13 1.86
CA ILE A 10 -29.04 27.33 0.99
C ILE A 10 -28.53 27.38 -0.47
N ASN A 11 -28.40 26.19 -1.07
CA ASN A 11 -28.30 25.88 -2.51
C ASN A 11 -26.98 26.05 -3.28
N LYS A 12 -25.81 26.37 -2.69
CA LYS A 12 -24.52 26.23 -3.40
C LYS A 12 -23.33 25.94 -2.46
N PHE A 13 -22.30 25.25 -2.95
CA PHE A 13 -21.02 24.98 -2.26
C PHE A 13 -20.29 26.25 -1.73
N PRO A 14 -20.32 27.41 -2.39
CA PRO A 14 -19.85 28.71 -1.85
C PRO A 14 -20.72 29.28 -0.74
N GLY A 15 -21.72 28.52 -0.28
CA GLY A 15 -22.59 28.86 0.83
C GLY A 15 -22.12 28.31 2.18
N LEU A 16 -21.07 27.49 2.19
CA LEU A 16 -20.58 26.85 3.41
C LEU A 16 -19.66 27.80 4.16
N GLY A 17 -19.91 28.03 5.45
CA GLY A 17 -19.00 28.81 6.29
C GLY A 17 -17.61 28.17 6.41
N HIS A 18 -16.61 28.95 6.82
CA HIS A 18 -15.22 28.50 6.89
C HIS A 18 -15.03 27.26 7.79
N ASN A 19 -15.81 27.13 8.87
CA ASN A 19 -15.77 25.95 9.74
C ASN A 19 -16.18 24.67 9.00
N VAL A 20 -17.28 24.71 8.25
CA VAL A 20 -17.77 23.57 7.47
C VAL A 20 -16.79 23.23 6.34
N LEU A 21 -16.20 24.24 5.70
CA LEU A 21 -15.16 24.01 4.68
C LEU A 21 -13.92 23.34 5.28
N ILE A 22 -13.51 23.71 6.50
CA ILE A 22 -12.41 23.04 7.21
C ILE A 22 -12.76 21.59 7.56
N GLU A 23 -13.98 21.31 7.99
CA GLU A 23 -14.45 19.93 8.23
C GLU A 23 -14.39 19.11 6.94
N ILE A 24 -14.88 19.66 5.82
CA ILE A 24 -14.77 19.01 4.51
C ILE A 24 -13.31 18.73 4.14
N ILE A 25 -12.42 19.71 4.31
CA ILE A 25 -10.97 19.53 4.06
C ILE A 25 -10.41 18.42 4.93
N SER A 26 -10.80 18.32 6.20
CA SER A 26 -10.32 17.30 7.13
C SER A 26 -10.68 15.86 6.73
N GLU A 27 -11.75 15.70 5.96
CA GLU A 27 -12.18 14.40 5.41
C GLU A 27 -11.47 14.06 4.09
N LEU A 28 -10.82 15.01 3.44
CA LEU A 28 -10.06 14.77 2.22
C LEU A 28 -8.78 14.00 2.53
N ASN A 29 -8.48 13.01 1.69
CA ASN A 29 -7.31 12.15 1.84
C ASN A 29 -6.16 12.52 0.88
N ASP A 30 -6.42 13.33 -0.14
CA ASP A 30 -5.43 13.74 -1.15
C ASP A 30 -5.21 15.26 -1.11
N LEU A 31 -3.94 15.67 -1.08
CA LEU A 31 -3.56 17.09 -1.19
C LEU A 31 -4.01 17.68 -2.52
N HIS A 32 -4.11 16.87 -3.56
CA HIS A 32 -4.61 17.29 -4.86
C HIS A 32 -6.07 17.76 -4.77
N ASP A 33 -6.92 17.01 -4.09
CA ASP A 33 -8.34 17.35 -3.91
C ASP A 33 -8.48 18.61 -3.07
N ILE A 34 -7.67 18.75 -2.01
CA ILE A 34 -7.63 19.97 -1.19
C ILE A 34 -7.23 21.16 -2.05
N ARG A 35 -6.18 21.02 -2.88
CA ARG A 35 -5.76 22.09 -3.78
C ARG A 35 -6.87 22.45 -4.77
N GLN A 36 -7.49 21.45 -5.41
CA GLN A 36 -8.60 21.69 -6.32
C GLN A 36 -9.72 22.48 -5.61
N LEU A 37 -10.13 22.02 -4.43
CA LEU A 37 -11.14 22.66 -3.59
C LEU A 37 -10.81 24.11 -3.26
N LEU A 38 -9.58 24.39 -2.82
CA LEU A 38 -9.13 25.73 -2.47
C LEU A 38 -9.14 26.67 -3.69
N THR A 39 -8.89 26.15 -4.90
CA THR A 39 -8.85 26.95 -6.13
C THR A 39 -10.21 27.26 -6.76
N VAL A 40 -11.31 26.69 -6.25
CA VAL A 40 -12.65 26.86 -6.84
C VAL A 40 -13.16 28.31 -6.76
N SER A 41 -12.90 29.00 -5.64
CA SER A 41 -13.38 30.37 -5.40
C SER A 41 -12.49 31.12 -4.42
N GLN A 42 -12.65 32.45 -4.35
CA GLN A 42 -11.98 33.27 -3.33
C GLN A 42 -12.35 32.84 -1.91
N MET A 43 -13.60 32.41 -1.69
CA MET A 43 -14.06 31.99 -0.37
C MET A 43 -13.38 30.70 0.08
N THR A 44 -13.33 29.68 -0.78
CA THR A 44 -12.61 28.43 -0.48
C THR A 44 -11.12 28.68 -0.34
N TYR A 45 -10.55 29.62 -1.11
CA TYR A 45 -9.16 30.01 -0.95
C TYR A 45 -8.90 30.66 0.41
N ASN A 46 -9.80 31.52 0.90
CA ASN A 46 -9.64 32.19 2.19
C ASN A 46 -9.59 31.23 3.39
N VAL A 47 -10.01 29.97 3.21
CA VAL A 47 -9.88 28.91 4.22
C VAL A 47 -8.42 28.69 4.64
N ILE A 48 -7.43 29.02 3.78
CA ILE A 48 -6.01 28.92 4.15
C ILE A 48 -5.62 29.80 5.35
N TYR A 49 -6.38 30.87 5.60
CA TYR A 49 -6.15 31.81 6.70
C TYR A 49 -6.90 31.41 7.97
N HIS A 50 -7.70 30.34 7.93
CA HIS A 50 -8.41 29.85 9.10
C HIS A 50 -7.41 29.25 10.12
N GLU A 51 -7.59 29.54 11.41
CA GLU A 51 -6.67 29.12 12.48
C GLU A 51 -6.43 27.59 12.49
N ARG A 52 -7.46 26.81 12.16
CA ARG A 52 -7.38 25.34 12.14
C ARG A 52 -6.77 24.77 10.86
N PHE A 53 -6.63 25.57 9.81
CA PHE A 53 -6.23 25.06 8.48
C PHE A 53 -4.87 24.37 8.52
N ILE A 54 -3.89 24.96 9.20
CA ILE A 54 -2.55 24.37 9.33
C ILE A 54 -2.63 23.03 10.05
N HIS A 55 -3.35 22.94 11.17
CA HIS A 55 -3.51 21.68 11.91
C HIS A 55 -4.28 20.63 11.12
N THR A 56 -5.30 21.02 10.36
CA THR A 56 -6.03 20.11 9.46
C THR A 56 -5.10 19.60 8.36
N LEU A 57 -4.30 20.48 7.75
CA LEU A 57 -3.34 20.10 6.72
C LEU A 57 -2.26 19.18 7.28
N GLU A 58 -1.70 19.48 8.46
CA GLU A 58 -0.77 18.62 9.18
C GLU A 58 -1.39 17.24 9.45
N ALA A 59 -2.61 17.19 10.00
CA ALA A 59 -3.30 15.93 10.27
C ALA A 59 -3.45 15.07 9.00
N ILE A 60 -3.79 15.67 7.86
CA ILE A 60 -3.90 14.98 6.58
C ILE A 60 -2.53 14.54 6.06
N LEU A 61 -1.52 15.39 6.18
CA LEU A 61 -0.14 15.07 5.80
C LEU A 61 0.40 13.90 6.62
N PHE A 62 0.12 13.86 7.93
CA PHE A 62 0.55 12.80 8.85
C PHE A 62 -0.34 11.56 8.81
N LYS A 63 -1.52 11.63 8.20
CA LYS A 63 -2.40 10.47 8.00
C LYS A 63 -1.69 9.42 7.15
N ASN A 64 -1.63 8.19 7.66
CA ASN A 64 -0.96 7.06 7.00
C ASN A 64 0.55 7.22 6.77
N VAL A 65 1.24 8.14 7.46
CA VAL A 65 2.72 8.29 7.39
C VAL A 65 3.45 7.12 8.01
N SER A 66 2.84 6.48 9.01
CA SER A 66 3.32 5.23 9.57
C SER A 66 2.16 4.26 9.60
N LYS A 67 2.32 3.14 8.89
CA LYS A 67 1.41 2.01 8.99
C LYS A 67 2.09 0.91 9.76
N ARG A 68 1.32 0.23 10.60
CA ARG A 68 1.73 -1.04 11.18
C ARG A 68 1.16 -2.15 10.33
N ALA A 69 2.01 -3.03 9.83
CA ALA A 69 1.55 -4.30 9.27
C ALA A 69 1.56 -5.35 10.38
N LEU A 70 0.43 -6.00 10.58
CA LEU A 70 0.31 -7.16 11.45
C LEU A 70 0.45 -8.41 10.58
N ILE A 71 1.54 -9.14 10.72
CA ILE A 71 1.83 -10.36 9.93
C ILE A 71 1.68 -11.58 10.85
N PHE A 72 0.97 -12.58 10.35
CA PHE A 72 0.77 -13.89 10.99
C PHE A 72 0.95 -14.97 9.92
N GLU A 73 1.58 -16.08 10.28
CA GLU A 73 1.92 -17.17 9.35
C GLU A 73 0.73 -18.09 9.08
N HIS A 74 -0.21 -18.16 10.01
CA HIS A 74 -1.32 -19.10 9.97
C HIS A 74 -2.66 -18.43 10.24
N GLN A 75 -3.69 -18.80 9.47
CA GLN A 75 -5.06 -18.30 9.65
C GLN A 75 -5.58 -18.49 11.07
N GLN A 76 -5.16 -19.56 11.76
CA GLN A 76 -5.55 -19.80 13.15
C GLN A 76 -5.06 -18.71 14.10
N GLN A 77 -3.86 -18.14 13.86
CA GLN A 77 -3.35 -17.02 14.65
C GLN A 77 -4.25 -15.78 14.50
N PHE A 78 -4.78 -15.54 13.29
CA PHE A 78 -5.75 -14.47 13.07
C PHE A 78 -7.04 -14.70 13.85
N ILE A 79 -7.57 -15.92 13.82
CA ILE A 79 -8.76 -16.32 14.59
C ILE A 79 -8.54 -16.06 16.09
N ASP A 80 -7.36 -16.42 16.61
CA ASP A 80 -7.00 -16.25 18.02
C ASP A 80 -6.86 -14.78 18.47
N ILE A 81 -6.62 -13.86 17.52
CA ILE A 81 -6.54 -12.41 17.76
C ILE A 81 -7.94 -11.79 17.76
N ILE A 82 -8.77 -12.12 16.77
CA ILE A 82 -10.11 -11.55 16.66
C ILE A 82 -11.08 -12.12 17.72
N ASN A 83 -10.77 -13.29 18.26
CA ASN A 83 -11.54 -13.93 19.33
C ASN A 83 -10.67 -14.12 20.60
N PRO A 84 -10.53 -13.08 21.44
CA PRO A 84 -9.66 -13.13 22.61
C PRO A 84 -10.16 -14.10 23.71
N ASP A 85 -11.44 -14.47 23.67
CA ASP A 85 -12.12 -15.30 24.68
C ASP A 85 -11.93 -16.81 24.47
N LEU A 86 -11.16 -17.22 23.45
CA LEU A 86 -10.83 -18.63 23.25
C LEU A 86 -10.14 -19.21 24.51
N PRO A 87 -10.48 -20.46 24.91
CA PRO A 87 -9.77 -21.13 25.99
C PRO A 87 -8.27 -21.16 25.71
N GLU A 88 -7.43 -20.98 26.74
CA GLU A 88 -5.96 -20.95 26.59
C GLU A 88 -5.40 -22.23 25.96
N GLU A 89 -6.10 -23.37 26.11
CA GLU A 89 -5.75 -24.65 25.49
C GLU A 89 -5.93 -24.67 23.97
N VAL A 90 -6.76 -23.76 23.43
CA VAL A 90 -7.09 -23.64 22.00
C VAL A 90 -6.29 -22.51 21.34
N LYS A 91 -5.84 -21.53 22.15
CA LYS A 91 -4.97 -20.45 21.66
C LYS A 91 -3.64 -21.06 21.24
N ASN A 92 -3.34 -20.99 19.94
CA ASN A 92 -1.99 -21.27 19.50
C ASN A 92 -1.04 -20.21 20.09
N LYS A 93 0.25 -20.55 20.10
CA LYS A 93 1.29 -19.57 20.41
C LYS A 93 1.06 -18.37 19.48
N ARG A 94 0.69 -17.22 20.08
CA ARG A 94 0.39 -15.96 19.40
C ARG A 94 1.70 -15.36 18.92
N ASP A 95 2.16 -15.94 17.83
CA ASP A 95 3.42 -15.67 17.19
C ASP A 95 3.14 -14.62 16.11
N ILE A 96 2.98 -13.37 16.57
CA ILE A 96 2.50 -12.22 15.77
C ILE A 96 3.64 -11.23 15.56
N GLN A 97 3.70 -10.64 14.37
CA GLN A 97 4.66 -9.59 14.05
C GLN A 97 3.97 -8.28 13.77
N ILE A 98 4.46 -7.23 14.43
CA ILE A 98 4.07 -5.85 14.15
C ILE A 98 5.27 -5.20 13.48
N LEU A 99 5.10 -4.83 12.22
CA LEU A 99 6.11 -4.08 11.47
C LEU A 99 5.70 -2.61 11.40
N ASP A 100 6.53 -1.73 11.97
CA ASP A 100 6.42 -0.29 11.78
C ASP A 100 6.98 0.09 10.39
N LEU A 101 6.10 0.19 9.40
CA LEU A 101 6.46 0.59 8.05
C LEU A 101 6.77 2.09 8.01
N GLY A 102 7.92 2.44 7.43
CA GLY A 102 8.37 3.83 7.28
C GLY A 102 9.14 4.42 8.48
N ALA A 103 9.30 3.69 9.59
CA ALA A 103 10.02 4.17 10.78
C ALA A 103 11.54 4.31 10.57
N GLU A 104 12.14 3.48 9.71
CA GLU A 104 13.59 3.41 9.52
C GLU A 104 14.12 4.18 8.29
N GLN A 105 13.29 5.00 7.63
CA GLN A 105 13.77 5.73 6.46
C GLN A 105 14.83 6.78 6.87
N LYS A 106 16.11 6.43 6.66
CA LYS A 106 17.27 7.29 6.93
C LYS A 106 17.30 8.45 5.93
N GLY A 107 17.40 9.69 6.44
CA GLY A 107 17.53 10.91 5.64
C GLY A 107 16.30 11.79 5.65
N ASN A 108 16.39 12.94 4.99
CA ASN A 108 15.34 13.96 4.94
C ASN A 108 14.33 13.64 3.81
N VAL A 109 13.66 12.50 3.93
CA VAL A 109 12.60 12.06 3.01
C VAL A 109 11.31 12.80 3.29
N SER A 110 10.61 13.19 2.22
CA SER A 110 9.34 13.92 2.30
C SER A 110 8.25 13.09 2.96
N ILE A 111 7.24 13.77 3.51
CA ILE A 111 6.06 13.12 4.12
C ILE A 111 5.37 12.18 3.12
N LEU A 112 5.28 12.55 1.85
CA LEU A 112 4.68 11.71 0.81
C LEU A 112 5.48 10.43 0.55
N GLN A 113 6.80 10.44 0.72
CA GLN A 113 7.61 9.22 0.58
C GLN A 113 7.44 8.25 1.76
N LYS A 114 7.08 8.78 2.94
CA LYS A 114 6.80 7.98 4.14
C LYS A 114 5.38 7.44 4.15
N ARG A 115 4.42 8.20 3.61
CA ARG A 115 3.02 7.81 3.54
C ARG A 115 2.84 6.51 2.76
N ILE A 116 2.03 5.60 3.30
CA ILE A 116 1.69 4.32 2.65
C ILE A 116 0.24 4.35 2.21
N VAL A 117 0.01 4.22 0.90
CA VAL A 117 -1.32 4.23 0.29
C VAL A 117 -1.89 2.82 0.32
N LYS A 118 -1.24 1.87 -0.37
CA LYS A 118 -1.63 0.45 -0.43
C LYS A 118 -0.43 -0.43 -0.11
N MET A 119 -0.66 -1.64 0.40
CA MET A 119 0.40 -2.59 0.72
C MET A 119 -0.08 -4.03 0.56
N THR A 120 0.86 -4.94 0.34
CA THR A 120 0.64 -6.38 0.27
C THR A 120 1.89 -7.13 0.76
N ASP A 121 1.72 -8.37 1.19
CA ASP A 121 2.81 -9.24 1.65
C ASP A 121 3.30 -10.14 0.53
N ILE A 122 4.60 -10.39 0.49
CA ILE A 122 5.21 -11.40 -0.36
C ILE A 122 6.15 -12.26 0.47
N SER A 123 6.30 -13.51 0.06
CA SER A 123 7.09 -14.49 0.78
C SER A 123 7.82 -15.43 -0.17
N LYS A 124 8.82 -16.11 0.36
CA LYS A 124 9.58 -17.12 -0.38
C LYS A 124 9.92 -18.29 0.52
N HIS A 125 9.95 -19.50 0.00
CA HIS A 125 10.52 -20.62 0.72
C HIS A 125 12.03 -20.63 0.52
N LEU A 126 12.79 -20.52 1.61
CA LEU A 126 14.25 -20.66 1.60
C LEU A 126 14.66 -21.87 2.44
N ALA A 127 15.65 -22.62 1.96
CA ALA A 127 16.36 -23.62 2.75
C ALA A 127 17.78 -23.09 3.00
N PRO A 128 18.18 -22.84 4.26
CA PRO A 128 19.59 -22.79 4.61
C PRO A 128 20.19 -24.18 4.36
N ASP A 129 21.52 -24.32 4.34
CA ASP A 129 22.25 -25.54 3.94
C ASP A 129 21.89 -26.83 4.75
N SER A 130 20.89 -26.77 5.64
CA SER A 130 20.44 -27.76 6.61
C SER A 130 18.91 -28.01 6.61
N GLN A 131 18.29 -28.40 5.49
CA GLN A 131 16.95 -29.06 5.36
C GLN A 131 15.69 -28.41 5.97
N ILE A 132 15.79 -27.41 6.86
CA ILE A 132 14.65 -26.75 7.48
C ILE A 132 14.27 -25.56 6.62
N LEU A 133 13.12 -25.66 5.96
CA LEU A 133 12.56 -24.55 5.22
C LEU A 133 12.12 -23.45 6.19
N PHE A 134 12.47 -22.21 5.87
CA PHE A 134 11.89 -21.02 6.50
C PHE A 134 11.33 -20.08 5.43
N ILE A 135 10.50 -19.15 5.88
CA ILE A 135 9.71 -18.28 5.00
C ILE A 135 10.01 -16.83 5.35
N PRO A 136 11.00 -16.19 4.72
CA PRO A 136 11.13 -14.75 4.82
C PRO A 136 9.93 -14.04 4.19
N HIS A 137 9.58 -12.90 4.77
CA HIS A 137 8.52 -12.02 4.30
C HIS A 137 9.08 -10.66 3.88
N ALA A 138 8.44 -10.02 2.92
CA ALA A 138 8.66 -8.63 2.60
C ALA A 138 7.32 -7.96 2.31
N VAL A 139 7.18 -6.69 2.70
CA VAL A 139 6.01 -5.88 2.34
C VAL A 139 6.32 -5.08 1.10
N ILE A 140 5.47 -5.23 0.09
CA ILE A 140 5.42 -4.34 -1.08
C ILE A 140 4.35 -3.30 -0.82
N TYR A 141 4.66 -2.03 -1.07
CA TYR A 141 3.72 -0.95 -0.83
C TYR A 141 3.83 0.17 -1.85
N ILE A 142 2.75 0.92 -2.00
CA ILE A 142 2.68 2.14 -2.79
C ILE A 142 2.78 3.32 -1.82
N ASN A 143 3.77 4.18 -2.01
CA ASN A 143 3.93 5.37 -1.17
C ASN A 143 3.00 6.52 -1.60
N GLY A 144 3.00 7.64 -0.87
CA GLY A 144 2.21 8.84 -1.19
C GLY A 144 2.64 9.58 -2.47
N LEU A 145 3.81 9.26 -3.02
CA LEU A 145 4.23 9.66 -4.38
C LEU A 145 3.77 8.67 -5.46
N LYS A 146 2.97 7.66 -5.09
CA LYS A 146 2.51 6.58 -5.97
C LYS A 146 3.63 5.69 -6.52
N GLN A 147 4.76 5.61 -5.83
CA GLN A 147 5.88 4.74 -6.21
C GLN A 147 5.76 3.39 -5.52
N LEU A 148 6.12 2.31 -6.23
CA LEU A 148 6.20 0.97 -5.65
C LEU A 148 7.51 0.82 -4.87
N LYS A 149 7.41 0.43 -3.59
CA LYS A 149 8.53 0.24 -2.66
C LYS A 149 8.43 -1.11 -1.99
N ALA A 150 9.54 -1.57 -1.43
CA ALA A 150 9.63 -2.82 -0.68
C ALA A 150 10.33 -2.61 0.65
N GLN A 151 9.96 -3.39 1.65
CA GLN A 151 10.65 -3.44 2.94
C GLN A 151 10.72 -4.89 3.42
N LEU A 152 11.94 -5.35 3.76
CA LEU A 152 12.16 -6.66 4.34
C LEU A 152 11.51 -6.75 5.72
N CYS A 153 10.84 -7.87 5.98
CA CYS A 153 10.25 -8.19 7.27
C CYS A 153 11.09 -9.29 7.91
N ILE A 154 11.99 -8.90 8.82
CA ILE A 154 12.74 -9.88 9.59
C ILE A 154 11.84 -10.38 10.71
N SER A 155 11.49 -11.64 10.60
CA SER A 155 10.57 -12.31 11.48
C SER A 155 11.22 -12.63 12.83
N ASN A 156 10.45 -12.58 13.91
CA ASN A 156 10.91 -13.12 15.21
C ASN A 156 11.11 -14.64 15.17
N PHE A 157 10.71 -15.33 14.09
CA PHE A 157 10.97 -16.76 13.83
C PHE A 157 12.33 -16.97 13.15
N ASP A 158 12.88 -15.95 12.49
CA ASP A 158 14.19 -15.96 11.83
C ASP A 158 15.33 -15.70 12.83
N LYS A 159 15.38 -16.48 13.92
CA LYS A 159 16.29 -16.19 15.05
C LYS A 159 17.75 -16.58 14.80
N THR A 160 18.03 -17.34 13.76
CA THR A 160 19.41 -17.67 13.45
C THR A 160 20.02 -16.53 12.64
N PRO A 161 21.27 -16.13 12.93
CA PRO A 161 21.99 -15.19 12.06
C PRO A 161 21.98 -15.63 10.59
N GLU A 162 21.94 -16.93 10.34
CA GLU A 162 21.83 -17.52 8.99
C GLU A 162 20.51 -17.17 8.29
N HIS A 163 19.35 -17.28 8.97
CA HIS A 163 18.07 -16.89 8.40
C HIS A 163 18.07 -15.40 8.04
N ILE A 164 18.57 -14.54 8.94
CA ILE A 164 18.66 -13.10 8.70
C ILE A 164 19.51 -12.82 7.45
N ILE A 165 20.70 -13.41 7.37
CA ILE A 165 21.60 -13.25 6.21
C ILE A 165 20.90 -13.69 4.93
N LYS A 166 20.22 -14.85 4.93
CA LYS A 166 19.51 -15.38 3.77
C LYS A 166 18.31 -14.52 3.37
N SER A 167 17.56 -14.00 4.33
CA SER A 167 16.48 -13.02 4.12
C SER A 167 16.99 -11.74 3.47
N GLU A 168 18.12 -11.20 3.95
CA GLU A 168 18.76 -10.03 3.36
C GLU A 168 19.31 -10.30 1.95
N GLU A 169 19.96 -11.46 1.74
CA GLU A 169 20.45 -11.89 0.43
C GLU A 169 19.30 -11.98 -0.57
N TRP A 170 18.19 -12.63 -0.18
CA TRP A 170 16.97 -12.67 -0.99
C TRP A 170 16.44 -11.28 -1.28
N PHE A 171 16.30 -10.41 -0.26
CA PHE A 171 15.77 -9.07 -0.44
C PHE A 171 16.63 -8.20 -1.37
N LYS A 172 17.95 -8.38 -1.37
CA LYS A 172 18.87 -7.70 -2.29
C LYS A 172 18.65 -8.07 -3.76
N THR A 173 17.98 -9.18 -4.05
CA THR A 173 17.67 -9.59 -5.44
C THR A 173 16.46 -8.85 -6.03
N PHE A 174 15.72 -8.08 -5.22
CA PHE A 174 14.54 -7.35 -5.67
C PHE A 174 14.91 -6.27 -6.67
N GLN A 175 14.24 -6.28 -7.81
CA GLN A 175 14.31 -5.22 -8.80
C GLN A 175 12.93 -4.61 -8.95
N LEU A 176 12.72 -3.48 -8.26
CA LEU A 176 11.48 -2.73 -8.30
C LEU A 176 11.36 -1.91 -9.59
N PRO A 177 10.13 -1.57 -10.01
CA PRO A 177 9.92 -0.65 -11.11
C PRO A 177 10.58 0.72 -10.86
N PRO A 178 10.99 1.43 -11.92
CA PRO A 178 11.51 2.79 -11.82
C PRO A 178 10.58 3.78 -11.09
N ASP A 179 11.18 4.71 -10.34
CA ASP A 179 10.48 5.70 -9.50
C ASP A 179 9.68 6.75 -10.28
N ASN A 180 9.82 6.82 -11.60
CA ASN A 180 9.05 7.70 -12.49
C ASN A 180 7.69 7.08 -12.89
N LEU A 181 7.42 5.83 -12.51
CA LEU A 181 6.12 5.19 -12.70
C LEU A 181 5.21 5.41 -11.50
N THR A 182 3.94 5.68 -11.77
CA THR A 182 2.90 5.84 -10.74
C THR A 182 1.97 4.65 -10.70
N PHE A 183 1.75 4.11 -9.50
CA PHE A 183 0.92 2.96 -9.21
C PHE A 183 -0.30 3.36 -8.39
N GLU A 184 -1.43 2.72 -8.70
CA GLU A 184 -2.69 2.91 -7.98
C GLU A 184 -3.08 1.68 -7.15
N ASP A 185 -2.58 0.50 -7.52
CA ASP A 185 -3.01 -0.75 -6.91
C ASP A 185 -1.89 -1.81 -6.92
N VAL A 186 -1.87 -2.68 -5.90
CA VAL A 186 -0.94 -3.79 -5.73
C VAL A 186 -1.61 -4.93 -4.95
N GLU A 187 -1.48 -6.16 -5.44
CA GLU A 187 -1.99 -7.38 -4.80
C GLU A 187 -0.94 -8.50 -4.91
N SER A 188 -0.99 -9.45 -3.99
CA SER A 188 -0.04 -10.57 -3.91
C SER A 188 -0.72 -11.85 -3.41
N GLN A 189 -0.11 -12.97 -3.76
CA GLN A 189 -0.42 -14.33 -3.29
C GLN A 189 0.85 -14.99 -2.72
N GLY A 190 1.67 -14.21 -2.01
CA GLY A 190 2.94 -14.65 -1.42
C GLY A 190 4.07 -14.66 -2.45
N PHE A 191 4.11 -15.67 -3.33
CA PHE A 191 5.24 -15.86 -4.26
C PHE A 191 5.21 -14.90 -5.46
N PHE A 192 4.02 -14.44 -5.82
CA PHE A 192 3.77 -13.61 -7.00
C PHE A 192 2.90 -12.42 -6.65
N ALA A 193 3.12 -11.33 -7.37
CA ALA A 193 2.42 -10.08 -7.15
C ALA A 193 2.15 -9.36 -8.46
N LEU A 194 1.08 -8.58 -8.48
CA LEU A 194 0.71 -7.69 -9.58
C LEU A 194 0.54 -6.28 -9.04
N ALA A 195 0.96 -5.28 -9.82
CA ALA A 195 0.78 -3.87 -9.52
C ALA A 195 0.24 -3.15 -10.76
N LYS A 196 -0.74 -2.27 -10.57
CA LYS A 196 -1.37 -1.51 -11.66
C LYS A 196 -0.93 -0.06 -11.63
N THR A 197 -0.51 0.44 -12.79
CA THR A 197 -0.19 1.86 -12.98
C THR A 197 -1.45 2.70 -13.18
N GLU A 198 -1.37 4.01 -12.96
CA GLU A 198 -2.49 4.94 -13.26
C GLU A 198 -2.91 4.92 -14.74
N GLU A 199 -2.00 4.53 -15.64
CA GLU A 199 -2.30 4.39 -17.06
C GLU A 199 -3.16 3.15 -17.36
N GLY A 200 -3.26 2.22 -16.39
CA GLY A 200 -3.96 0.95 -16.50
C GLY A 200 -3.06 -0.23 -16.86
N LYS A 201 -1.73 -0.06 -16.82
CA LYS A 201 -0.78 -1.14 -17.14
C LYS A 201 -0.55 -2.05 -15.95
N LEU A 202 -0.45 -3.37 -16.17
CA LEU A 202 -0.05 -4.31 -15.14
C LEU A 202 1.44 -4.63 -15.18
N TRP A 203 2.07 -4.52 -14.01
CA TRP A 203 3.40 -5.01 -13.71
C TRP A 203 3.29 -6.27 -12.87
N SER A 204 4.20 -7.21 -13.09
CA SER A 204 4.17 -8.50 -12.43
C SER A 204 5.53 -8.89 -11.87
N LYS A 205 5.50 -9.56 -10.73
CA LYS A 205 6.60 -10.28 -10.09
C LYS A 205 6.27 -11.77 -10.06
N GLY A 206 7.24 -12.62 -10.38
CA GLY A 206 7.10 -14.08 -10.35
C GLY A 206 6.46 -14.71 -11.60
N PHE A 207 6.18 -13.90 -12.63
CA PHE A 207 5.62 -14.34 -13.91
C PHE A 207 6.55 -14.03 -15.07
N ARG A 208 6.61 -14.95 -16.03
CA ARG A 208 7.25 -14.75 -17.33
C ARG A 208 6.30 -14.09 -18.32
N ASP A 209 6.89 -13.66 -19.44
CA ASP A 209 6.20 -13.08 -20.59
C ASP A 209 5.29 -14.08 -21.34
N ASP A 210 5.25 -15.35 -20.94
CA ASP A 210 4.33 -16.40 -21.44
C ASP A 210 3.26 -16.79 -20.39
N GLY A 211 3.28 -16.15 -19.22
CA GLY A 211 2.32 -16.37 -18.13
C GLY A 211 2.72 -17.53 -17.21
N SER A 212 3.82 -18.22 -17.50
CA SER A 212 4.37 -19.24 -16.61
C SER A 212 5.07 -18.62 -15.40
N TRP A 213 5.36 -19.46 -14.41
CA TRP A 213 6.22 -19.10 -13.28
C TRP A 213 7.62 -18.71 -13.75
N ASP A 214 8.17 -17.62 -13.20
CA ASP A 214 9.55 -17.20 -13.45
C ASP A 214 10.50 -17.71 -12.36
N ASP A 215 10.96 -18.95 -12.50
CA ASP A 215 11.94 -19.53 -11.58
C ASP A 215 13.34 -18.92 -11.73
N THR A 216 13.60 -18.18 -12.82
CA THR A 216 14.95 -17.65 -13.11
C THR A 216 15.18 -16.32 -12.43
N ASN A 217 14.17 -15.45 -12.42
CA ASN A 217 14.26 -14.10 -11.88
C ASN A 217 12.94 -13.71 -11.18
N PRO A 218 12.49 -14.48 -10.17
CA PRO A 218 11.16 -14.34 -9.57
C PRO A 218 10.96 -13.00 -8.84
N GLU A 219 12.04 -12.29 -8.50
CA GLU A 219 11.99 -11.04 -7.74
C GLU A 219 12.10 -9.78 -8.61
N VAL A 220 12.13 -9.95 -9.95
CA VAL A 220 12.18 -8.83 -10.91
C VAL A 220 10.76 -8.44 -11.30
N TRP A 221 10.42 -7.16 -11.08
CA TRP A 221 9.16 -6.58 -11.56
C TRP A 221 9.28 -6.16 -13.01
N ARG A 222 8.30 -6.56 -13.83
CA ARG A 222 8.27 -6.25 -15.27
C ARG A 222 6.88 -5.85 -15.73
N GLU A 223 6.80 -4.99 -16.74
CA GLU A 223 5.53 -4.75 -17.44
C GLU A 223 5.10 -6.05 -18.11
N ASN A 224 3.91 -6.55 -17.76
CA ASN A 224 3.49 -7.87 -18.20
C ASN A 224 2.85 -7.79 -19.60
N PRO A 225 3.42 -8.41 -20.64
CA PRO A 225 2.91 -8.28 -22.00
C PRO A 225 1.54 -8.94 -22.20
N HIS A 226 1.12 -9.88 -21.35
CA HIS A 226 -0.21 -10.53 -21.46
C HIS A 226 -1.37 -9.60 -21.15
N PHE A 227 -1.13 -8.68 -20.23
CA PHE A 227 -2.17 -7.79 -19.73
C PHE A 227 -2.11 -6.41 -20.39
N ASN A 228 -1.08 -6.15 -21.20
CA ASN A 228 -0.81 -4.82 -21.76
C ASN A 228 -0.77 -4.87 -23.29
N TYR A 229 -1.88 -4.48 -23.92
CA TYR A 229 -1.94 -4.11 -25.34
C TYR A 229 -1.62 -2.62 -25.51
N LYS A 230 -1.54 -2.14 -26.77
CA LYS A 230 -1.23 -0.73 -27.10
C LYS A 230 -2.01 0.24 -26.23
N GLY A 231 -1.29 1.07 -25.47
CA GLY A 231 -1.87 2.10 -24.59
C GLY A 231 -2.39 1.60 -23.23
N GLY A 232 -1.96 0.43 -22.75
CA GLY A 232 -2.40 -0.12 -21.44
C GLY A 232 -3.83 -0.69 -21.48
N LEU A 233 -4.25 -1.17 -22.65
CA LEU A 233 -5.57 -1.76 -22.85
C LEU A 233 -5.46 -3.29 -22.85
N ILE A 234 -6.52 -3.99 -22.46
CA ILE A 234 -6.68 -5.44 -22.65
C ILE A 234 -7.58 -5.66 -23.87
N PRO A 235 -7.19 -6.52 -24.83
CA PRO A 235 -8.07 -6.89 -25.92
C PRO A 235 -9.25 -7.71 -25.39
N SER A 236 -10.46 -7.33 -25.76
CA SER A 236 -11.68 -8.06 -25.41
C SER A 236 -12.61 -8.19 -26.62
N SER A 237 -13.59 -9.08 -26.54
CA SER A 237 -14.64 -9.22 -27.56
C SER A 237 -15.49 -7.95 -27.74
N LEU A 238 -15.50 -7.05 -26.76
CA LEU A 238 -16.22 -5.78 -26.79
C LEU A 238 -15.33 -4.59 -27.20
N GLY A 239 -14.07 -4.86 -27.53
CA GLY A 239 -13.05 -3.86 -27.84
C GLY A 239 -11.99 -3.71 -26.74
N PRO A 240 -10.85 -3.06 -27.06
CA PRO A 240 -9.79 -2.82 -26.08
C PRO A 240 -10.29 -2.00 -24.88
N SER A 241 -9.99 -2.42 -23.66
CA SER A 241 -10.47 -1.74 -22.44
C SER A 241 -9.39 -1.65 -21.36
N LYS A 242 -9.46 -0.63 -20.48
CA LYS A 242 -8.54 -0.51 -19.35
C LYS A 242 -8.92 -1.45 -18.21
N ILE A 243 -7.92 -1.91 -17.48
CA ILE A 243 -8.09 -2.71 -16.27
C ILE A 243 -8.64 -1.82 -15.15
N ARG A 244 -9.92 -2.02 -14.81
CA ARG A 244 -10.54 -1.28 -13.70
C ARG A 244 -10.11 -1.80 -12.35
N GLN A 245 -10.05 -3.12 -12.21
CA GLN A 245 -9.66 -3.82 -10.99
C GLN A 245 -9.06 -5.16 -11.37
N PHE A 246 -8.18 -5.67 -10.53
CA PHE A 246 -7.70 -7.05 -10.60
C PHE A 246 -7.74 -7.66 -9.20
N CYS A 247 -7.73 -8.98 -9.15
CA CYS A 247 -7.58 -9.75 -7.93
C CYS A 247 -6.71 -10.95 -8.28
N ILE A 248 -5.95 -11.42 -7.30
CA ILE A 248 -5.16 -12.63 -7.44
C ILE A 248 -5.75 -13.66 -6.48
N GLU A 249 -6.29 -14.74 -7.03
CA GLU A 249 -6.80 -15.89 -6.27
C GLU A 249 -5.91 -17.11 -6.55
N GLY A 250 -5.15 -17.54 -5.55
CA GLY A 250 -4.50 -18.84 -5.49
C GLY A 250 -5.50 -19.80 -4.86
N ASN A 251 -5.79 -20.88 -5.57
CA ASN A 251 -6.83 -21.88 -5.31
C ASN A 251 -8.25 -21.52 -5.82
N ARG A 252 -8.41 -21.57 -7.15
CA ARG A 252 -9.59 -22.23 -7.74
C ARG A 252 -9.13 -23.41 -8.60
N ALA A 253 -8.72 -24.48 -7.94
CA ALA A 253 -8.63 -25.82 -8.51
C ALA A 253 -8.97 -26.82 -7.41
#